data_AF-A0A437M507-F1
#
_entry.id   AF-A0A437M507-F1
#
_cell.length_a   1.000
_cell.length_b   1.000
_cell.length_c   1.000
_cell.angle_alpha   90.00
_cell.angle_beta   90.00
_cell.angle_gamma   90.00
#
_symmetry.space_group_name_H-M   'P 1'
#
loop_
_entity.id
_entity.type
_entity.pdbx_description
1 polymer ?
#
loop_
_entity_poly.entity_id
_entity_poly.type
_entity_poly.pdbx_seq_one_letter_code
_entity_poly.pdbx_strand_id
1 'polypeptide(L)' 'MDGLLFAVEFDSSALIKLSQGQFGEARIAALENQRGRVRAAAQALYDNGFLNDATDDPRLVISALDIV' A
#
# COMPACT_ATOMS: atom_id res chain seq x y z
N MET A 1 -2.45 -7.40 23.31
CA MET A 1 -1.67 -7.49 22.07
C MET A 1 -1.17 -6.10 21.79
N ASP A 2 0.11 -5.86 22.03
CA ASP A 2 0.73 -4.54 21.86
C ASP A 2 1.32 -4.48 20.45
N GLY A 3 0.45 -4.38 19.44
CA GLY A 3 0.87 -4.18 18.06
C GLY A 3 1.07 -2.70 17.77
N LEU A 4 2.18 -2.34 17.10
CA LEU A 4 2.36 -0.99 16.57
C LEU A 4 1.41 -0.81 15.38
N LEU A 5 0.46 0.12 15.51
CA LEU A 5 -0.37 0.54 14.38
C LEU A 5 0.46 1.44 13.46
N PHE A 6 0.42 1.18 12.16
CA PHE A 6 1.05 2.00 11.14
C PHE A 6 0.13 2.16 9.92
N ALA A 7 0.30 3.26 9.19
CA ALA A 7 -0.45 3.51 7.97
C ALA A 7 0.28 2.94 6.73
N VAL A 8 -0.50 2.53 5.75
CA VAL A 8 0.01 2.17 4.42
C VAL A 8 -0.43 3.26 3.45
N GLU A 9 0.53 3.93 2.83
CA GLU A 9 0.30 4.98 1.85
C GLU A 9 0.67 4.49 0.45
N PHE A 10 -0.06 4.97 -0.55
CA PHE A 10 0.24 4.70 -1.95
C PHE A 10 0.78 5.95 -2.59
N ASP A 11 1.92 5.83 -3.26
CA ASP A 11 2.31 6.88 -4.19
C ASP A 11 1.37 6.91 -5.42
N SER A 12 1.51 7.95 -6.22
CA SER A 12 0.69 8.12 -7.43
C SER A 12 0.89 6.99 -8.44
N SER A 13 2.08 6.40 -8.51
CA SER A 13 2.41 5.31 -9.43
C SER A 13 1.69 4.02 -9.06
N ALA A 14 1.64 3.68 -7.76
CA ALA A 14 0.91 2.53 -7.23
C ALA A 14 -0.58 2.65 -7.52
N LEU A 15 -1.16 3.84 -7.30
CA LEU A 15 -2.57 4.10 -7.57
C LEU A 15 -2.93 3.92 -9.05
N ILE A 16 -2.07 4.37 -9.96
CA ILE A 16 -2.25 4.18 -11.41
C ILE A 16 -2.17 2.70 -11.79
N LYS A 17 -1.19 1.97 -11.25
CA LYS A 17 -1.00 0.54 -11.54
C LYS A 17 -2.17 -0.30 -11.02
N LEU A 18 -2.63 -0.01 -9.80
CA LEU A 18 -3.71 -0.76 -9.15
C LEU A 18 -5.08 -0.44 -9.73
N SER A 19 -5.32 0.81 -10.15
CA SER A 19 -6.60 1.18 -10.75
C SER A 19 -6.78 0.65 -12.17
N GLN A 20 -5.71 0.21 -12.83
CA GLN A 20 -5.74 -0.29 -14.21
C GLN A 20 -6.42 0.70 -15.18
N GLY A 21 -6.25 2.01 -14.93
CA GLY A 21 -6.89 3.07 -15.73
C GLY A 21 -8.37 3.29 -15.43
N GLN A 22 -8.92 2.72 -14.36
CA GLN A 22 -10.28 3.00 -13.89
C GLN A 22 -10.35 4.32 -13.08
N PHE A 23 -11.49 5.01 -13.19
CA PHE A 23 -11.75 6.30 -12.54
C PHE A 23 -13.11 6.30 -11.82
N GLY A 24 -13.34 7.31 -10.97
CA GLY A 24 -14.62 7.45 -10.24
C GLY A 24 -14.92 6.25 -9.32
N GLU A 25 -16.18 5.81 -9.27
CA GLU A 25 -16.59 4.67 -8.45
C GLU A 25 -15.94 3.35 -8.89
N ALA A 26 -15.71 3.17 -10.20
CA ALA A 26 -15.04 1.98 -10.74
C ALA A 26 -13.60 1.83 -10.24
N ARG A 27 -12.94 2.95 -9.88
CA ARG A 27 -11.61 2.94 -9.27
C ARG A 27 -11.62 2.26 -7.90
N ILE A 28 -12.64 2.48 -7.09
CA ILE A 28 -12.72 1.89 -5.74
C ILE A 28 -12.83 0.37 -5.86
N ALA A 29 -13.75 -0.12 -6.70
CA ALA A 29 -13.91 -1.55 -6.94
C ALA A 29 -12.63 -2.19 -7.52
N ALA A 30 -11.95 -1.50 -8.44
CA ALA A 30 -10.65 -1.95 -8.97
C ALA A 30 -9.60 -2.08 -7.86
N LEU A 31 -9.47 -1.08 -6.98
CA LEU A 31 -8.55 -1.12 -5.83
C LEU A 31 -8.90 -2.25 -4.85
N GLU A 32 -10.19 -2.48 -4.58
CA GLU A 32 -10.64 -3.57 -3.70
C GLU A 32 -10.27 -4.95 -4.25
N ASN A 33 -10.39 -5.15 -5.57
CA ASN A 33 -9.96 -6.39 -6.22
C ASN A 33 -8.44 -6.64 -6.11
N GLN A 34 -7.65 -5.59 -5.86
CA GLN A 34 -6.20 -5.70 -5.67
C GLN A 34 -5.78 -5.80 -4.20
N ARG A 35 -6.73 -5.88 -3.24
CA ARG A 35 -6.45 -5.86 -1.80
C ARG A 35 -5.45 -6.94 -1.36
N GLY A 36 -5.47 -8.12 -1.99
CA GLY A 36 -4.51 -9.19 -1.72
C GLY A 36 -3.07 -8.80 -2.09
N ARG A 37 -2.86 -8.19 -3.25
CA ARG A 37 -1.55 -7.73 -3.73
C ARG A 37 -1.01 -6.60 -2.88
N VAL A 38 -1.87 -5.67 -2.49
CA VAL A 38 -1.54 -4.58 -1.55
C VAL A 38 -1.03 -5.14 -0.23
N ARG A 39 -1.73 -6.13 0.35
CA ARG A 39 -1.31 -6.76 1.62
C ARG A 39 0.02 -7.48 1.48
N ALA A 40 0.24 -8.20 0.38
CA ALA A 40 1.50 -8.88 0.11
C ALA A 40 2.66 -7.89 -0.02
N ALA A 41 2.47 -6.79 -0.75
CA ALA A 41 3.47 -5.73 -0.89
C ALA A 41 3.79 -5.05 0.46
N ALA A 42 2.76 -4.70 1.23
CA ALA A 42 2.93 -4.12 2.57
C ALA A 42 3.72 -5.06 3.50
N GLN A 43 3.39 -6.36 3.50
CA GLN A 43 4.12 -7.34 4.30
C GLN A 43 5.58 -7.45 3.87
N ALA A 44 5.85 -7.55 2.56
CA ALA A 44 7.21 -7.63 2.06
C ALA A 44 8.05 -6.39 2.43
N LEU A 45 7.47 -5.18 2.35
CA LEU A 45 8.17 -3.96 2.76
C LEU A 45 8.44 -3.93 4.26
N TYR A 46 7.48 -4.37 5.08
CA TYR A 46 7.66 -4.51 6.52
C TYR A 46 8.79 -5.49 6.87
N ASP A 47 8.77 -6.67 6.27
CA ASP A 47 9.77 -7.73 6.50
C ASP A 47 11.18 -7.30 6.09
N ASN A 48 11.29 -6.42 5.09
CA ASN A 48 12.55 -5.85 4.62
C ASN A 48 12.98 -4.57 5.38
N GLY A 49 12.25 -4.15 6.41
CA GLY A 49 12.63 -3.02 7.26
C GLY A 49 12.39 -1.64 6.64
N PHE A 50 11.48 -1.52 5.68
CA PHE A 50 11.12 -0.24 5.06
C PHE A 50 10.09 0.58 5.85
N LEU A 51 9.68 0.11 7.04
CA LEU A 51 8.78 0.88 7.90
C LEU A 51 9.49 2.18 8.30
N ASN A 52 9.00 3.31 7.78
CA ASN A 52 9.59 4.59 8.07
C ASN A 52 9.16 5.02 9.48
N ASP A 53 10.13 5.19 10.36
CA ASP A 53 9.92 5.56 11.75
C ASP A 53 10.00 7.08 11.88
N ALA A 54 8.88 7.76 11.68
CA ALA A 54 8.67 9.07 12.30
C ALA A 54 8.00 8.74 13.63
N THR A 55 8.68 8.96 14.76
CA THR A 55 8.35 8.43 16.10
C THR A 55 6.92 8.63 16.63
N ASP A 56 6.04 9.31 15.90
CA ASP A 56 4.61 9.48 16.19
C ASP A 56 3.66 8.98 15.07
N ASP A 57 4.15 8.72 13.86
CA ASP A 57 3.35 8.40 12.67
C ASP A 57 4.09 7.42 11.74
N PRO A 58 4.16 6.13 12.11
CA PRO A 58 4.84 5.11 11.31
C PRO A 58 4.08 4.83 10.01
N ARG A 59 4.80 4.84 8.88
CA ARG A 59 4.21 4.69 7.55
C ARG A 59 5.01 3.74 6.66
N LEU A 60 4.28 2.94 5.88
CA LEU A 60 4.82 2.21 4.73
C LEU A 60 4.32 2.85 3.44
N VAL A 61 5.25 3.24 2.58
CA VAL A 61 4.92 3.78 1.25
C VAL A 61 5.06 2.67 0.22
N ILE A 62 3.97 2.40 -0.50
CA ILE A 62 3.92 1.44 -1.61
C ILE A 62 3.98 2.20 -2.93
N SER A 63 4.96 1.83 -3.76
CA SER A 63 5.11 2.28 -5.14
C SER A 63 4.60 1.23 -6.14
N ALA A 64 4.54 1.59 -7.42
CA ALA A 64 4.23 0.64 -8.49
C ALA A 64 5.23 -0.53 -8.57
N LEU A 65 6.46 -0.37 -8.07
CA LEU A 65 7.50 -1.41 -8.12
C LEU A 65 7.25 -2.54 -7.13
N ASP A 66 6.59 -2.23 -6.01
CA ASP A 66 6.36 -3.17 -4.91
C ASP A 66 5.17 -4.12 -5.19
N ILE A 67 4.36 -3.80 -6.20
CA ILE A 67 3.11 -4.50 -6.51
C ILE A 67 3.36 -5.50 -7.65
N VAL A 68 3.62 -6.76 -7.31
CA VAL A 68 3.83 -7.86 -8.26
C VAL A 68 2.51 -8.52 -8.63
#